data_AF-A0A921YU35-F1
#
_entry.id   AF-A0A921YU35-F1
#
_cell.length_a   1.000
_cell.length_b   1.000
_cell.length_c   1.000
_cell.angle_alpha   90.00
_cell.angle_beta   90.00
_cell.angle_gamma   90.00
#
_symmetry.space_group_name_H-M   'P 1'
#
loop_
_entity.id
_entity.type
_entity.pdbx_description
1 polymer ?
#
loop_
_entity_poly.entity_id
_entity_poly.type
_entity_poly.pdbx_seq_one_letter_code
_entity_poly.pdbx_strand_id
1 'polypeptide(L)'
;MGHQMLALVFGASLLAAAQCGPPGKPNLGWGERTFAIVEVNQAATAYNQLVTKKDAADVSVNWNVWTGDPADKSRVLLNGEEVWKGAGSASMANFKVKKGGRYQMQVELCNSDGCSSSESVEIVVADTDGSHLPPLEFTIGEKNKPFKQTSGKVVGAYFVEWGVYPRKFPVDKVPVPNLTHLLYGFIPICGGDGINDSLKEIEGSFQALQRSCSGREDFKVSIHDPWAALQKPQKGLSSWNEPYKGNFGQLMMLKQAKPDLKILPSVGGWTLADPFFFFDDKVKRDRFVGSVKDFLQTWKFFDGVDIDWEFPGGKGANPDLGGPKDGEIYVTLMKELRHMLDELSAETGKKYELTSAISAGWDKIQVVNYKEAQNYMDHIFVMSYDFKGAWSNDTLGHQTSLYAPEWKPKETYTTDFGIRYLLAQGVQPKKLVVGVAMYGRGWTGVHDYKDDIPFTGVADGPVKGTWQDGVVDYREIANGIASGQWTYHYDKVAQAPYVFNPSTGDLVTYDDSRSVIEKGKYVRNNKLGGLFAWEIDADNGDILNAMNMGLGNSS
;
A
#
# COMPACT_ATOMS: atom_id res chain seq x y z
N MET A 1 -95.79 -51.19 42.38
CA MET A 1 -94.72 -50.21 42.68
C MET A 1 -93.45 -50.72 42.03
N GLY A 2 -92.97 -50.04 41.01
CA GLY A 2 -91.76 -50.43 40.30
C GLY A 2 -91.65 -49.67 39.01
N HIS A 3 -90.77 -48.68 38.96
CA HIS A 3 -90.14 -48.14 37.75
C HIS A 3 -88.69 -47.83 38.15
N GLN A 4 -87.76 -48.65 37.66
CA GLN A 4 -86.33 -48.36 37.65
C GLN A 4 -86.05 -47.45 36.45
N MET A 5 -85.34 -46.34 36.68
CA MET A 5 -84.80 -45.51 35.62
C MET A 5 -83.28 -45.64 35.66
N LEU A 6 -82.73 -46.26 34.62
CA LEU A 6 -81.32 -46.44 34.36
C LEU A 6 -80.78 -45.15 33.73
N ALA A 7 -79.76 -44.52 34.33
CA ALA A 7 -79.03 -43.42 33.70
C ALA A 7 -77.58 -43.86 33.47
N LEU A 8 -77.25 -44.16 32.21
CA LEU A 8 -75.87 -44.28 31.72
C LEU A 8 -75.32 -42.87 31.48
N VAL A 9 -74.19 -42.55 32.09
CA VAL A 9 -73.36 -41.38 31.70
C VAL A 9 -72.06 -41.92 31.12
N PHE A 10 -71.90 -41.76 29.80
CA PHE A 10 -70.63 -41.98 29.10
C PHE A 10 -69.73 -40.75 29.32
N GLY A 11 -68.67 -40.91 30.10
CA GLY A 11 -67.56 -39.95 30.14
C GLY A 11 -66.59 -40.25 29.01
N ALA A 12 -66.71 -39.54 27.88
CA ALA A 12 -65.70 -39.55 26.83
C ALA A 12 -64.55 -38.62 27.26
N SER A 13 -63.44 -39.20 27.70
CA SER A 13 -62.17 -38.50 27.84
C SER A 13 -61.62 -38.18 26.45
N LEU A 14 -61.84 -36.95 25.98
CA LEU A 14 -61.09 -36.35 24.88
C LEU A 14 -59.65 -36.12 25.37
N LEU A 15 -58.80 -37.14 25.24
CA LEU A 15 -57.36 -36.95 25.11
C LEU A 15 -57.14 -36.28 23.76
N ALA A 16 -57.15 -34.95 23.73
CA ALA A 16 -56.54 -34.22 22.64
C ALA A 16 -55.06 -34.59 22.64
N ALA A 17 -54.66 -35.48 21.73
CA ALA A 17 -53.26 -35.64 21.40
C ALA A 17 -52.79 -34.27 20.90
N ALA A 18 -52.06 -33.53 21.73
CA ALA A 18 -51.27 -32.42 21.24
C ALA A 18 -50.38 -33.01 20.15
N GLN A 19 -50.60 -32.62 18.90
CA GLN A 19 -49.64 -32.88 17.83
C GLN A 19 -48.39 -32.10 18.21
N CYS A 20 -47.45 -32.75 18.90
CA CYS A 20 -46.11 -32.22 19.07
C CYS A 20 -45.50 -32.11 17.67
N GLY A 21 -45.14 -30.89 17.30
CA GLY A 21 -44.46 -30.55 16.08
C GLY A 21 -43.02 -30.15 16.35
N PRO A 22 -42.25 -29.81 15.30
CA PRO A 22 -40.95 -29.21 15.48
C PRO A 22 -41.05 -27.91 16.31
N PRO A 23 -39.95 -27.47 16.94
CA PRO A 23 -39.99 -26.31 17.82
C PRO A 23 -40.49 -25.04 17.14
N GLY A 24 -40.96 -24.08 17.94
CA GLY A 24 -41.33 -22.76 17.44
C GLY A 24 -40.22 -22.07 16.65
N LYS A 25 -40.58 -21.39 15.55
CA LYS A 25 -39.59 -20.72 14.68
C LYS A 25 -38.88 -19.58 15.46
N PRO A 26 -37.55 -19.63 15.61
CA PRO A 26 -36.82 -18.56 16.30
C PRO A 26 -36.80 -17.28 15.46
N ASN A 27 -36.94 -16.13 16.12
CA ASN A 27 -36.78 -14.80 15.54
C ASN A 27 -35.52 -14.16 16.12
N LEU A 28 -34.58 -13.80 15.24
CA LEU A 28 -33.32 -13.19 15.66
C LEU A 28 -33.58 -11.77 16.19
N GLY A 29 -33.00 -11.46 17.34
CA GLY A 29 -33.06 -10.13 17.92
C GLY A 29 -32.27 -9.11 17.10
N TRP A 30 -32.60 -7.83 17.29
CA TRP A 30 -31.75 -6.73 16.81
C TRP A 30 -30.42 -6.73 17.57
N GLY A 31 -29.32 -6.53 16.84
CA GLY A 31 -27.98 -6.53 17.39
C GLY A 31 -26.93 -6.16 16.36
N GLU A 32 -25.68 -6.06 16.79
CA GLU A 32 -24.53 -5.83 15.92
C GLU A 32 -24.40 -6.97 14.90
N ARG A 33 -24.10 -6.61 13.64
CA ARG A 33 -23.95 -7.54 12.52
C ARG A 33 -22.60 -7.41 11.83
N THR A 34 -21.76 -6.48 12.26
CA THR A 34 -20.42 -6.27 11.74
C THR A 34 -19.44 -6.52 12.88
N PHE A 35 -18.54 -7.45 12.68
CA PHE A 35 -17.51 -7.84 13.64
C PHE A 35 -16.16 -7.75 12.96
N ALA A 36 -15.05 -7.77 13.71
CA ALA A 36 -13.72 -7.74 13.13
C ALA A 36 -12.74 -8.65 13.89
N ILE A 37 -11.85 -9.30 13.14
CA ILE A 37 -10.72 -10.07 13.67
C ILE A 37 -9.61 -9.11 14.11
N VAL A 38 -9.38 -8.06 13.31
CA VAL A 38 -8.52 -6.94 13.67
C VAL A 38 -9.41 -5.72 13.86
N GLU A 39 -9.52 -5.22 15.08
CA GLU A 39 -10.35 -4.06 15.37
C GLU A 39 -9.55 -2.78 15.17
N VAL A 40 -10.21 -1.75 14.62
CA VAL A 40 -9.64 -0.41 14.46
C VAL A 40 -10.44 0.60 15.26
N ASN A 41 -9.77 1.30 16.18
CA ASN A 41 -10.35 2.43 16.89
C ASN A 41 -10.33 3.67 15.98
N GLN A 42 -11.50 4.01 15.45
CA GLN A 42 -11.69 5.11 14.50
C GLN A 42 -11.39 6.52 15.08
N ALA A 43 -11.19 6.64 16.39
CA ALA A 43 -10.84 7.89 17.08
C ALA A 43 -9.39 7.93 17.60
N ALA A 44 -8.66 6.81 17.52
CA ALA A 44 -7.29 6.75 18.04
C ALA A 44 -6.30 7.48 17.14
N THR A 45 -5.31 8.13 17.76
CA THR A 45 -4.21 8.79 17.06
C THR A 45 -2.88 8.07 17.25
N ALA A 46 -2.72 7.28 18.32
CA ALA A 46 -1.55 6.45 18.59
C ALA A 46 -1.75 5.02 18.06
N TYR A 47 -0.76 4.47 17.37
CA TYR A 47 -0.84 3.14 16.73
C TYR A 47 -1.17 2.02 17.72
N ASN A 48 -0.61 2.05 18.93
CA ASN A 48 -0.90 1.05 19.97
C ASN A 48 -2.35 1.10 20.49
N GLN A 49 -3.07 2.21 20.27
CA GLN A 49 -4.49 2.34 20.59
C GLN A 49 -5.39 2.20 19.36
N LEU A 50 -4.79 2.27 18.17
CA LEU A 50 -5.47 2.21 16.88
C LEU A 50 -5.91 0.80 16.55
N VAL A 51 -5.08 -0.20 16.84
CA VAL A 51 -5.27 -1.57 16.34
C VAL A 51 -5.29 -2.59 17.48
N THR A 52 -6.31 -3.43 17.51
CA THR A 52 -6.39 -4.59 18.40
C THR A 52 -6.50 -5.86 17.58
N LYS A 53 -5.44 -6.68 17.57
CA LYS A 53 -5.40 -7.98 16.87
C LYS A 53 -6.02 -9.08 17.74
N LYS A 54 -6.93 -9.87 17.16
CA LYS A 54 -7.52 -11.06 17.77
C LYS A 54 -7.29 -12.28 16.88
N ASP A 55 -7.35 -13.48 17.47
CA ASP A 55 -7.30 -14.74 16.71
C ASP A 55 -8.61 -15.06 15.99
N ALA A 56 -9.70 -14.40 16.40
CA ALA A 56 -11.05 -14.56 15.86
C ALA A 56 -11.92 -13.37 16.26
N ALA A 57 -12.96 -13.09 15.48
CA ALA A 57 -14.01 -12.16 15.86
C ALA A 57 -14.97 -12.82 16.86
N ASP A 58 -15.34 -12.09 17.90
CA ASP A 58 -16.36 -12.51 18.87
C ASP A 58 -17.75 -12.14 18.35
N VAL A 59 -18.53 -13.14 17.95
CA VAL A 59 -19.88 -12.96 17.39
C VAL A 59 -20.91 -13.33 18.45
N SER A 60 -21.92 -12.48 18.59
CA SER A 60 -23.06 -12.71 19.47
C SER A 60 -24.38 -12.65 18.70
N VAL A 61 -25.29 -13.56 19.03
CA VAL A 61 -26.66 -13.56 18.51
C VAL A 61 -27.64 -13.92 19.61
N ASN A 62 -28.72 -13.16 19.69
CA ASN A 62 -29.88 -13.44 20.53
C ASN A 62 -31.10 -13.77 19.68
N TRP A 63 -32.04 -14.54 20.24
CA TRP A 63 -33.30 -14.87 19.57
C TRP A 63 -34.43 -15.04 20.57
N ASN A 64 -35.66 -14.88 20.08
CA ASN A 64 -36.89 -15.14 20.81
C ASN A 64 -37.76 -16.15 20.06
N VAL A 65 -38.53 -16.95 20.80
CA VAL A 65 -39.54 -17.85 20.26
C VAL A 65 -40.88 -17.43 20.84
N TRP A 66 -41.84 -17.08 19.98
CA TRP A 66 -43.14 -16.54 20.42
C TRP A 66 -44.24 -17.60 20.49
N THR A 67 -44.20 -18.58 19.59
CA THR A 67 -45.19 -19.65 19.48
C THR A 67 -44.51 -20.95 19.03
N GLY A 68 -45.04 -22.08 19.47
CA GLY A 68 -44.58 -23.43 19.08
C GLY A 68 -44.00 -24.24 20.24
N ASP A 69 -43.64 -25.49 19.95
CA ASP A 69 -43.16 -26.44 20.94
C ASP A 69 -41.74 -26.09 21.43
N PRO A 70 -41.37 -26.54 22.66
CA PRO A 70 -40.03 -26.33 23.19
C PRO A 70 -38.98 -27.09 22.38
N ALA A 71 -37.78 -26.51 22.32
CA ALA A 71 -36.62 -27.17 21.74
C ALA A 71 -35.84 -27.94 22.81
N ASP A 72 -35.22 -29.05 22.41
CA ASP A 72 -34.25 -29.78 23.23
C ASP A 72 -32.83 -29.23 23.01
N LYS A 73 -32.55 -28.77 21.78
CA LYS A 73 -31.24 -28.24 21.37
C LYS A 73 -31.40 -27.00 20.49
N SER A 74 -30.41 -26.12 20.58
CA SER A 74 -30.26 -24.94 19.73
C SER A 74 -28.91 -24.97 19.02
N ARG A 75 -28.87 -24.42 17.80
CA ARG A 75 -27.68 -24.31 16.97
C ARG A 75 -27.61 -22.95 16.32
N VAL A 76 -26.40 -22.45 16.10
CA VAL A 76 -26.16 -21.34 15.18
C VAL A 76 -25.46 -21.89 13.96
N LEU A 77 -25.97 -21.51 12.79
CA LEU A 77 -25.43 -21.89 11.50
C LEU A 77 -24.86 -20.66 10.80
N LEU A 78 -23.68 -20.78 10.19
CA LEU A 78 -23.16 -19.81 9.21
C LEU A 78 -23.09 -20.50 7.84
N ASN A 79 -23.80 -19.98 6.85
CA ASN A 79 -23.92 -20.60 5.52
C ASN A 79 -24.38 -22.08 5.59
N GLY A 80 -25.21 -22.41 6.58
CA GLY A 80 -25.69 -23.77 6.84
C GLY A 80 -24.75 -24.66 7.66
N GLU A 81 -23.54 -24.22 8.00
CA GLU A 81 -22.60 -24.97 8.84
C GLU A 81 -22.74 -24.64 10.32
N GLU A 82 -22.82 -25.67 11.19
CA GLU A 82 -22.92 -25.51 12.64
C GLU A 82 -21.65 -24.88 13.21
N VAL A 83 -21.76 -23.68 13.78
CA VAL A 83 -20.66 -22.97 14.45
C VAL A 83 -20.81 -22.90 15.96
N TRP A 84 -22.00 -23.18 16.47
CA TRP A 84 -22.31 -23.20 17.89
C TRP A 84 -23.49 -24.14 18.17
N LYS A 85 -23.48 -24.76 19.35
CA LYS A 85 -24.57 -25.59 19.87
C LYS A 85 -24.82 -25.32 21.35
N GLY A 86 -26.08 -25.43 21.77
CA GLY A 86 -26.49 -25.26 23.16
C GLY A 86 -27.80 -25.95 23.50
N ALA A 87 -28.25 -25.76 24.74
CA ALA A 87 -29.55 -26.24 25.19
C ALA A 87 -30.69 -25.56 24.42
N GLY A 88 -31.81 -26.24 24.21
CA GLY A 88 -32.96 -25.67 23.52
C GLY A 88 -33.62 -24.50 24.24
N SER A 89 -33.40 -24.35 25.55
CA SER A 89 -33.80 -23.18 26.35
C SER A 89 -32.90 -21.95 26.18
N ALA A 90 -31.78 -22.07 25.46
CA ALA A 90 -30.92 -20.93 25.18
C ALA A 90 -31.64 -19.88 24.34
N SER A 91 -31.37 -18.61 24.63
CA SER A 91 -31.87 -17.44 23.90
C SER A 91 -30.73 -16.55 23.38
N MET A 92 -29.49 -16.97 23.60
CA MET A 92 -28.28 -16.28 23.16
C MET A 92 -27.15 -17.29 22.91
N ALA A 93 -26.31 -16.98 21.94
CA ALA A 93 -25.07 -17.68 21.64
C ALA A 93 -23.92 -16.69 21.46
N ASN A 94 -22.76 -17.03 22.01
CA ASN A 94 -21.48 -16.36 21.75
C ASN A 94 -20.52 -17.38 21.16
N PHE A 95 -19.89 -17.05 20.04
CA PHE A 95 -18.97 -17.93 19.34
C PHE A 95 -17.91 -17.13 18.60
N LYS A 96 -16.86 -17.82 18.14
CA LYS A 96 -15.70 -17.20 17.49
C LYS A 96 -15.68 -17.53 16.00
N VAL A 97 -15.46 -16.52 15.16
CA VAL A 97 -15.28 -16.70 13.71
C VAL A 97 -13.85 -16.30 13.34
N LYS A 98 -13.08 -17.28 12.83
CA LYS A 98 -11.63 -17.14 12.55
C LYS A 98 -11.31 -16.63 11.15
N LYS A 99 -12.29 -16.58 10.24
CA LYS A 99 -12.10 -16.22 8.85
C LYS A 99 -12.97 -15.02 8.50
N GLY A 100 -12.39 -14.00 7.89
CA GLY A 100 -13.16 -12.88 7.38
C GLY A 100 -14.10 -13.29 6.24
N GLY A 101 -15.19 -12.56 6.06
CA GLY A 101 -16.19 -12.83 5.04
C GLY A 101 -17.58 -12.33 5.40
N ARG A 102 -18.51 -12.58 4.49
CA ARG A 102 -19.95 -12.37 4.69
C ARG A 102 -20.63 -13.72 4.84
N TYR A 103 -21.45 -13.85 5.88
CA TYR A 103 -22.08 -15.12 6.25
C TYR A 103 -23.57 -14.94 6.41
N GLN A 104 -24.32 -15.90 5.89
CA GLN A 104 -25.75 -16.05 6.13
C GLN A 104 -25.94 -16.79 7.45
N MET A 105 -26.32 -16.06 8.49
CA MET A 105 -26.49 -16.59 9.85
C MET A 105 -27.93 -16.99 10.11
N GLN A 106 -28.12 -18.18 10.70
CA GLN A 106 -29.42 -18.68 11.17
C GLN A 106 -29.30 -19.28 12.56
N VAL A 107 -30.40 -19.24 13.31
CA VAL A 107 -30.57 -20.06 14.52
C VAL A 107 -31.53 -21.20 14.19
N GLU A 108 -31.13 -22.42 14.51
CA GLU A 108 -31.92 -23.63 14.34
C GLU A 108 -32.27 -24.22 15.72
N LEU A 109 -33.55 -24.49 15.95
CA LEU A 109 -34.08 -25.12 17.16
C LEU A 109 -34.63 -26.48 16.81
N CYS A 110 -34.26 -27.53 17.56
CA CYS A 110 -34.70 -28.89 17.27
C CYS A 110 -35.19 -29.64 18.52
N ASN A 111 -36.12 -30.56 18.30
CA ASN A 111 -36.57 -31.58 19.25
C ASN A 111 -36.63 -32.96 18.53
N SER A 112 -37.32 -33.94 19.11
CA SER A 112 -37.53 -35.27 18.48
C SER A 112 -38.31 -35.23 17.17
N ASP A 113 -39.17 -34.22 16.99
CA ASP A 113 -40.15 -34.15 15.91
C ASP A 113 -39.64 -33.36 14.70
N GLY A 114 -38.53 -32.63 14.87
CA GLY A 114 -37.80 -31.98 13.78
C GLY A 114 -37.05 -30.73 14.24
N CYS A 115 -36.71 -29.90 13.26
CA CYS A 115 -36.03 -28.62 13.46
C CYS A 115 -36.80 -27.48 12.80
N SER A 116 -36.72 -26.28 13.39
CA SER A 116 -37.16 -25.03 12.78
C SER A 116 -36.02 -24.02 12.78
N SER A 117 -35.86 -23.31 11.65
CA SER A 117 -34.79 -22.32 11.46
C SER A 117 -35.35 -20.91 11.38
N SER A 118 -34.60 -19.94 11.88
CA SER A 118 -34.90 -18.52 11.69
C SER A 118 -34.82 -18.13 10.22
N GLU A 119 -35.34 -16.94 9.89
CA GLU A 119 -34.89 -16.24 8.69
C GLU A 119 -33.37 -16.03 8.75
N SER A 120 -32.73 -16.04 7.58
CA SER A 120 -31.31 -15.75 7.46
C SER A 120 -31.04 -14.26 7.62
N VAL A 121 -29.99 -13.91 8.35
CA VAL A 121 -29.46 -12.54 8.41
C VAL A 121 -27.99 -12.54 8.00
N GLU A 122 -27.60 -11.59 7.16
CA GLU A 122 -26.18 -11.41 6.84
C GLU A 122 -25.44 -10.86 8.06
N ILE A 123 -24.30 -11.47 8.37
CA ILE A 123 -23.28 -10.89 9.24
C ILE A 123 -21.98 -10.69 8.45
N VAL A 124 -21.23 -9.67 8.83
CA VAL A 124 -19.93 -9.32 8.27
C VAL A 124 -18.88 -9.60 9.34
N VAL A 125 -17.88 -10.41 9.01
CA VAL A 125 -16.68 -10.58 9.83
C VAL A 125 -15.51 -10.00 9.05
N ALA A 126 -15.02 -8.85 9.48
CA ALA A 126 -13.95 -8.14 8.83
C ALA A 126 -12.56 -8.69 9.21
N ASP A 127 -11.67 -8.69 8.23
CA ASP A 127 -10.26 -9.01 8.38
C ASP A 127 -9.45 -8.23 7.34
N THR A 128 -8.17 -8.04 7.61
CA THR A 128 -7.30 -7.12 6.85
C THR A 128 -6.83 -7.68 5.51
N ASP A 129 -7.29 -8.86 5.11
CA ASP A 129 -7.15 -9.38 3.75
C ASP A 129 -8.24 -8.84 2.80
N GLY A 130 -9.26 -8.14 3.33
CA GLY A 130 -10.38 -7.60 2.57
C GLY A 130 -11.46 -8.62 2.21
N SER A 131 -11.43 -9.83 2.77
CA SER A 131 -12.39 -10.93 2.46
C SER A 131 -13.87 -10.61 2.67
N HIS A 132 -14.18 -9.56 3.43
CA HIS A 132 -15.53 -9.06 3.70
C HIS A 132 -15.97 -7.95 2.72
N LEU A 133 -15.03 -7.39 1.96
CA LEU A 133 -15.23 -6.25 1.09
C LEU A 133 -15.52 -6.70 -0.35
N PRO A 134 -16.36 -5.96 -1.09
CA PRO A 134 -16.46 -6.16 -2.52
C PRO A 134 -15.17 -5.71 -3.22
N PRO A 135 -14.89 -6.23 -4.43
CA PRO A 135 -13.86 -5.69 -5.31
C PRO A 135 -14.01 -4.18 -5.52
N LEU A 136 -12.89 -3.44 -5.46
CA LEU A 136 -12.91 -2.00 -5.74
C LEU A 136 -13.32 -1.71 -7.18
N GLU A 137 -14.37 -0.91 -7.35
CA GLU A 137 -14.68 -0.31 -8.65
C GLU A 137 -13.79 0.93 -8.90
N PHE A 138 -12.76 0.74 -9.71
CA PHE A 138 -11.89 1.82 -10.19
C PHE A 138 -12.24 2.19 -11.64
N THR A 139 -12.01 3.46 -11.98
CA THR A 139 -12.13 3.95 -13.37
C THR A 139 -10.75 4.25 -13.92
N ILE A 140 -10.47 3.78 -15.14
CA ILE A 140 -9.28 4.17 -15.89
C ILE A 140 -9.48 5.65 -16.28
N GLY A 141 -9.00 6.56 -15.44
CA GLY A 141 -9.21 8.00 -15.56
C GLY A 141 -8.21 8.70 -16.48
N GLU A 142 -8.52 9.96 -16.83
CA GLU A 142 -7.67 10.84 -17.65
C GLU A 142 -7.29 10.21 -18.99
N LYS A 143 -5.99 10.07 -19.30
CA LYS A 143 -5.48 9.50 -20.55
C LYS A 143 -5.05 8.04 -20.41
N ASN A 144 -5.24 7.43 -19.24
CA ASN A 144 -4.86 6.03 -19.03
C ASN A 144 -5.59 5.13 -20.03
N LYS A 145 -4.88 4.14 -20.57
CA LYS A 145 -5.46 3.10 -21.45
C LYS A 145 -5.26 1.75 -20.79
N PRO A 146 -6.17 0.77 -20.93
CA PRO A 146 -5.94 -0.56 -20.41
C PRO A 146 -4.76 -1.23 -21.13
N PHE A 147 -3.93 -1.96 -20.38
CA PHE A 147 -2.89 -2.83 -20.92
C PHE A 147 -2.98 -4.24 -20.32
N LYS A 148 -2.68 -5.24 -21.14
CA LYS A 148 -2.45 -6.62 -20.66
C LYS A 148 -0.99 -6.77 -20.23
N GLN A 149 -0.77 -7.23 -19.01
CA GLN A 149 0.56 -7.46 -18.44
C GLN A 149 1.21 -8.73 -19.01
N THR A 150 1.65 -8.68 -20.28
CA THR A 150 2.21 -9.83 -21.01
C THR A 150 3.74 -9.82 -21.11
N SER A 151 4.40 -8.71 -20.75
CA SER A 151 5.86 -8.56 -20.88
C SER A 151 6.68 -9.43 -19.92
N GLY A 152 6.07 -9.91 -18.83
CA GLY A 152 6.78 -10.59 -17.74
C GLY A 152 7.78 -9.68 -17.00
N LYS A 153 7.63 -8.35 -17.14
CA LYS A 153 8.44 -7.32 -16.49
C LYS A 153 7.67 -6.64 -15.38
N VAL A 154 8.40 -6.08 -14.42
CA VAL A 154 7.82 -5.21 -13.39
C VAL A 154 7.33 -3.91 -14.04
N VAL A 155 6.09 -3.56 -13.75
CA VAL A 155 5.51 -2.22 -13.90
C VAL A 155 5.06 -1.80 -12.50
N GLY A 156 5.87 -0.98 -11.83
CA GLY A 156 5.63 -0.52 -10.46
C GLY A 156 5.28 0.96 -10.39
N ALA A 157 4.59 1.38 -9.33
CA ALA A 157 4.44 2.81 -9.02
C ALA A 157 4.30 3.03 -7.51
N TYR A 158 4.81 4.15 -7.02
CA TYR A 158 4.57 4.62 -5.66
C TYR A 158 3.25 5.37 -5.57
N PHE A 159 2.47 5.04 -4.55
CA PHE A 159 1.30 5.77 -4.07
C PHE A 159 1.63 6.38 -2.72
N VAL A 160 1.38 7.68 -2.56
CA VAL A 160 1.70 8.39 -1.31
C VAL A 160 0.51 8.54 -0.38
N GLU A 161 0.73 8.26 0.90
CA GLU A 161 -0.26 8.30 1.98
C GLU A 161 -0.98 9.66 2.04
N TRP A 162 -0.22 10.75 1.93
CA TRP A 162 -0.72 12.12 2.01
C TRP A 162 -1.37 12.60 0.70
N GLY A 163 -1.34 11.80 -0.37
CA GLY A 163 -1.95 12.12 -1.67
C GLY A 163 -3.46 12.33 -1.62
N VAL A 164 -4.11 11.86 -0.55
CA VAL A 164 -5.56 12.01 -0.34
C VAL A 164 -6.00 13.41 0.10
N TYR A 165 -5.05 14.30 0.43
CA TYR A 165 -5.34 15.66 0.87
C TYR A 165 -5.37 16.66 -0.30
N PRO A 166 -4.42 17.61 -0.50
CA PRO A 166 -4.60 18.64 -1.52
C PRO A 166 -4.49 18.09 -2.94
N ARG A 167 -3.71 17.00 -3.14
CA ARG A 167 -3.59 16.25 -4.40
C ARG A 167 -4.89 15.55 -4.80
N LYS A 168 -5.78 15.26 -3.84
CA LYS A 168 -7.09 14.60 -4.05
C LYS A 168 -6.97 13.31 -4.87
N PHE A 169 -5.95 12.52 -4.60
CA PHE A 169 -5.66 11.26 -5.29
C PHE A 169 -5.82 10.06 -4.33
N PRO A 170 -7.05 9.59 -4.08
CA PRO A 170 -7.29 8.35 -3.35
C PRO A 170 -6.98 7.12 -4.20
N VAL A 171 -6.93 5.94 -3.55
CA VAL A 171 -6.56 4.66 -4.17
C VAL A 171 -7.49 4.30 -5.34
N ASP A 172 -8.77 4.70 -5.31
CA ASP A 172 -9.71 4.42 -6.41
C ASP A 172 -9.40 5.14 -7.73
N LYS A 173 -8.45 6.10 -7.71
CA LYS A 173 -7.93 6.75 -8.92
C LYS A 173 -6.68 6.08 -9.49
N VAL A 174 -6.08 5.13 -8.78
CA VAL A 174 -4.90 4.42 -9.28
C VAL A 174 -5.30 3.58 -10.51
N PRO A 175 -4.60 3.69 -11.65
CA PRO A 175 -4.87 2.91 -12.87
C PRO A 175 -4.34 1.46 -12.77
N VAL A 176 -4.82 0.72 -11.78
CA VAL A 176 -4.25 -0.57 -11.33
C VAL A 176 -4.14 -1.67 -12.40
N PRO A 177 -5.03 -1.80 -13.41
CA PRO A 177 -4.83 -2.80 -14.47
C PRO A 177 -3.48 -2.70 -15.20
N ASN A 178 -2.84 -1.54 -15.13
CA ASN A 178 -1.58 -1.24 -15.79
C ASN A 178 -0.35 -1.46 -14.89
N LEU A 179 -0.55 -1.97 -13.68
CA LEU A 179 0.49 -2.17 -12.67
C LEU A 179 0.62 -3.65 -12.30
N THR A 180 1.84 -4.03 -11.95
CA THR A 180 2.20 -5.31 -11.32
C THR A 180 2.51 -5.14 -9.84
N HIS A 181 3.06 -3.97 -9.47
CA HIS A 181 3.44 -3.63 -8.10
C HIS A 181 2.92 -2.22 -7.77
N LEU A 182 2.40 -2.07 -6.55
CA LEU A 182 2.00 -0.78 -5.97
C LEU A 182 2.74 -0.63 -4.64
N LEU A 183 3.58 0.41 -4.54
CA LEU A 183 4.39 0.68 -3.36
C LEU A 183 3.70 1.77 -2.53
N TYR A 184 3.44 1.50 -1.26
CA TYR A 184 2.79 2.44 -0.35
C TYR A 184 3.83 3.28 0.39
N GLY A 185 3.99 4.53 -0.03
CA GLY A 185 4.89 5.52 0.56
C GLY A 185 4.17 6.37 1.62
N PHE A 186 4.58 6.44 2.89
CA PHE A 186 5.63 5.63 3.51
C PHE A 186 5.20 5.15 4.89
N ILE A 187 5.72 4.00 5.27
CA ILE A 187 5.62 3.43 6.61
C ILE A 187 6.81 3.96 7.43
N PRO A 188 6.55 4.69 8.54
CA PRO A 188 7.62 5.27 9.34
C PRO A 188 8.19 4.26 10.36
N ILE A 189 9.38 4.57 10.88
CA ILE A 189 9.98 3.90 12.04
C ILE A 189 9.91 4.85 13.24
N CYS A 190 9.33 4.39 14.35
CA CYS A 190 9.18 5.20 15.57
C CYS A 190 10.53 5.67 16.13
N GLY A 191 10.56 6.91 16.59
CA GLY A 191 11.72 7.54 17.19
C GLY A 191 11.51 9.04 17.37
N GLY A 192 11.99 9.58 18.49
CA GLY A 192 11.93 11.00 18.81
C GLY A 192 13.10 11.82 18.26
N ASP A 193 13.51 12.82 19.04
CA ASP A 193 14.68 13.66 18.75
C ASP A 193 15.95 12.80 18.59
N GLY A 194 16.76 13.13 17.59
CA GLY A 194 17.97 12.37 17.25
C GLY A 194 17.72 11.09 16.46
N ILE A 195 16.47 10.64 16.30
CA ILE A 195 16.14 9.42 15.54
C ILE A 195 15.37 9.74 14.25
N ASN A 196 14.53 10.79 14.24
CA ASN A 196 13.77 11.23 13.07
C ASN A 196 13.88 12.74 12.84
N ASP A 197 15.09 13.31 12.93
CA ASP A 197 15.27 14.76 12.84
C ASP A 197 14.96 15.31 11.44
N SER A 198 15.17 14.52 10.38
CA SER A 198 14.78 14.88 9.00
C SER A 198 13.29 15.22 8.84
N LEU A 199 12.40 14.69 9.69
CA LEU A 199 10.98 15.04 9.64
C LEU A 199 10.68 16.48 10.06
N LYS A 200 11.60 17.16 10.75
CA LYS A 200 11.42 18.52 11.25
C LYS A 200 11.45 19.56 10.13
N GLU A 201 12.00 19.21 8.97
CA GLU A 201 11.98 20.04 7.75
C GLU A 201 10.57 20.19 7.15
N ILE A 202 9.63 19.30 7.52
CA ILE A 202 8.24 19.35 7.06
C ILE A 202 7.35 19.74 8.25
N GLU A 203 6.65 20.87 8.11
CA GLU A 203 5.77 21.40 9.16
C GLU A 203 4.76 20.35 9.65
N GLY A 204 4.76 20.09 10.97
CA GLY A 204 3.83 19.17 11.62
C GLY A 204 4.14 17.68 11.43
N SER A 205 5.07 17.32 10.54
CA SER A 205 5.35 15.92 10.18
C SER A 205 6.01 15.14 11.32
N PHE A 206 7.03 15.71 11.96
CA PHE A 206 7.66 15.11 13.14
C PHE A 206 6.65 14.90 14.27
N GLN A 207 5.81 15.90 14.56
CA GLN A 207 4.81 15.83 15.62
C GLN A 207 3.71 14.80 15.30
N ALA A 208 3.37 14.61 14.02
CA ALA A 208 2.46 13.55 13.61
C ALA A 208 3.03 12.16 13.93
N LEU A 209 4.31 11.93 13.62
CA LEU A 209 4.98 10.68 13.99
C LEU A 209 5.02 10.48 15.52
N GLN A 210 5.35 11.52 16.29
CA GLN A 210 5.37 11.42 17.76
C GLN A 210 3.99 11.06 18.33
N ARG A 211 2.90 11.60 17.77
CA ARG A 211 1.53 11.23 18.17
C ARG A 211 1.23 9.77 17.83
N SER A 212 1.55 9.34 16.61
CA SER A 212 1.36 7.95 16.17
C SER A 212 2.14 6.95 17.02
N CYS A 213 3.38 7.29 17.39
CA CYS A 213 4.26 6.45 18.20
C CYS A 213 4.07 6.61 19.71
N SER A 214 3.05 7.33 20.18
CA SER A 214 2.82 7.52 21.61
C SER A 214 2.65 6.17 22.34
N GLY A 215 3.52 5.91 23.31
CA GLY A 215 3.58 4.65 24.06
C GLY A 215 4.10 3.45 23.27
N ARG A 216 4.69 3.66 22.09
CA ARG A 216 5.31 2.63 21.24
C ARG A 216 6.83 2.76 21.31
N GLU A 217 7.53 1.63 21.41
CA GLU A 217 9.00 1.62 21.46
C GLU A 217 9.62 2.15 20.16
N ASP A 218 10.69 2.92 20.29
CA ASP A 218 11.52 3.35 19.17
C ASP A 218 12.05 2.16 18.37
N PHE A 219 12.29 2.38 17.08
CA PHE A 219 12.72 1.40 16.09
C PHE A 219 11.67 0.33 15.73
N LYS A 220 10.40 0.48 16.16
CA LYS A 220 9.27 -0.28 15.60
C LYS A 220 8.59 0.50 14.47
N VAL A 221 8.11 -0.19 13.44
CA VAL A 221 7.27 0.45 12.40
C VAL A 221 5.93 0.92 12.98
N SER A 222 5.35 1.96 12.36
CA SER A 222 4.02 2.51 12.70
C SER A 222 3.25 2.90 11.42
N ILE A 223 2.25 3.77 11.53
CA ILE A 223 1.60 4.47 10.41
C ILE A 223 1.77 5.97 10.66
N HIS A 224 2.23 6.74 9.67
CA HIS A 224 2.54 8.16 9.90
C HIS A 224 1.25 8.97 10.13
N ASP A 225 0.26 8.74 9.27
CA ASP A 225 -1.06 9.33 9.35
C ASP A 225 -2.16 8.26 9.45
N PRO A 226 -2.52 7.82 10.67
CA PRO A 226 -3.62 6.89 10.91
C PRO A 226 -4.96 7.32 10.29
N TRP A 227 -5.19 8.63 10.16
CA TRP A 227 -6.42 9.14 9.59
C TRP A 227 -6.49 8.84 8.10
N ALA A 228 -5.48 9.24 7.33
CA ALA A 228 -5.41 8.96 5.90
C ALA A 228 -5.38 7.45 5.62
N ALA A 229 -4.63 6.69 6.42
CA ALA A 229 -4.48 5.25 6.23
C ALA A 229 -5.76 4.45 6.50
N LEU A 230 -6.49 4.72 7.59
CA LEU A 230 -7.49 3.78 8.11
C LEU A 230 -8.85 4.37 8.48
N GLN A 231 -8.97 5.70 8.64
CA GLN A 231 -10.15 6.31 9.27
C GLN A 231 -10.91 7.25 8.32
N LYS A 232 -10.21 7.92 7.41
CA LYS A 232 -10.79 8.85 6.45
C LYS A 232 -11.80 8.11 5.56
N PRO A 233 -13.07 8.53 5.48
CA PRO A 233 -14.02 7.97 4.52
C PRO A 233 -13.51 8.10 3.09
N GLN A 234 -13.63 7.03 2.31
CA GLN A 234 -13.25 6.96 0.91
C GLN A 234 -14.34 6.23 0.10
N LYS A 235 -14.22 6.25 -1.24
CA LYS A 235 -15.17 5.57 -2.13
C LYS A 235 -15.27 4.09 -1.76
N GLY A 236 -16.50 3.62 -1.55
CA GLY A 236 -16.80 2.25 -1.13
C GLY A 236 -16.75 1.98 0.37
N LEU A 237 -16.23 2.93 1.17
CA LEU A 237 -15.96 2.76 2.60
C LEU A 237 -16.41 4.00 3.40
N SER A 238 -17.65 4.43 3.17
CA SER A 238 -18.21 5.65 3.76
C SER A 238 -19.17 5.40 4.92
N SER A 239 -19.56 4.14 5.16
CA SER A 239 -20.42 3.78 6.29
C SER A 239 -19.76 4.11 7.62
N TRP A 240 -20.55 4.58 8.60
CA TRP A 240 -20.01 5.02 9.89
C TRP A 240 -19.33 3.86 10.65
N ASN A 241 -19.91 2.66 10.55
CA ASN A 241 -19.47 1.41 11.19
C ASN A 241 -18.50 0.58 10.34
N GLU A 242 -17.92 1.16 9.28
CA GLU A 242 -16.97 0.40 8.47
C GLU A 242 -15.68 0.12 9.26
N PRO A 243 -15.24 -1.15 9.38
CA PRO A 243 -14.08 -1.50 10.22
C PRO A 243 -12.77 -0.88 9.70
N TYR A 244 -12.60 -0.83 8.38
CA TYR A 244 -11.40 -0.30 7.73
C TYR A 244 -11.80 0.71 6.66
N LYS A 245 -11.29 1.95 6.75
CA LYS A 245 -11.50 3.02 5.78
C LYS A 245 -10.15 3.45 5.21
N GLY A 246 -10.04 4.69 4.76
CA GLY A 246 -8.78 5.28 4.30
C GLY A 246 -8.14 4.53 3.14
N ASN A 247 -6.84 4.71 3.02
CA ASN A 247 -6.04 4.06 1.98
C ASN A 247 -6.05 2.53 2.16
N PHE A 248 -5.86 2.03 3.38
CA PHE A 248 -5.72 0.59 3.66
C PHE A 248 -7.00 -0.16 3.33
N GLY A 249 -8.17 0.37 3.70
CA GLY A 249 -9.43 -0.24 3.33
C GLY A 249 -9.60 -0.30 1.80
N GLN A 250 -9.26 0.77 1.07
CA GLN A 250 -9.33 0.74 -0.40
C GLN A 250 -8.28 -0.21 -1.02
N LEU A 251 -7.09 -0.35 -0.44
CA LEU A 251 -6.08 -1.32 -0.87
C LEU A 251 -6.56 -2.76 -0.64
N MET A 252 -7.28 -3.03 0.44
CA MET A 252 -7.95 -4.32 0.67
C MET A 252 -9.00 -4.59 -0.41
N MET A 253 -9.88 -3.63 -0.72
CA MET A 253 -10.84 -3.76 -1.83
C MET A 253 -10.11 -3.96 -3.17
N LEU A 254 -8.94 -3.33 -3.34
CA LEU A 254 -8.16 -3.45 -4.56
C LEU A 254 -7.56 -4.84 -4.72
N LYS A 255 -7.07 -5.47 -3.64
CA LYS A 255 -6.64 -6.87 -3.65
C LYS A 255 -7.78 -7.81 -4.06
N GLN A 256 -9.03 -7.52 -3.67
CA GLN A 256 -10.19 -8.28 -4.12
C GLN A 256 -10.44 -8.12 -5.63
N ALA A 257 -10.21 -6.93 -6.19
CA ALA A 257 -10.34 -6.67 -7.63
C ALA A 257 -9.17 -7.20 -8.48
N LYS A 258 -7.95 -7.21 -7.91
CA LYS A 258 -6.69 -7.59 -8.58
C LYS A 258 -5.80 -8.42 -7.65
N PRO A 259 -6.12 -9.73 -7.45
CA PRO A 259 -5.37 -10.58 -6.52
C PRO A 259 -3.87 -10.71 -6.84
N ASP A 260 -3.51 -10.65 -8.12
CA ASP A 260 -2.13 -10.78 -8.59
C ASP A 260 -1.26 -9.53 -8.37
N LEU A 261 -1.88 -8.35 -8.15
CA LEU A 261 -1.14 -7.11 -7.86
C LEU A 261 -0.36 -7.28 -6.57
N LYS A 262 0.93 -6.96 -6.57
CA LYS A 262 1.76 -6.90 -5.36
C LYS A 262 1.62 -5.54 -4.70
N ILE A 263 1.17 -5.49 -3.46
CA ILE A 263 1.13 -4.26 -2.67
C ILE A 263 2.22 -4.35 -1.62
N LEU A 264 3.18 -3.44 -1.65
CA LEU A 264 4.32 -3.44 -0.73
C LEU A 264 4.28 -2.19 0.15
N PRO A 265 4.37 -2.31 1.49
CA PRO A 265 4.65 -1.18 2.35
C PRO A 265 6.11 -0.76 2.15
N SER A 266 6.34 0.51 1.77
CA SER A 266 7.69 1.06 1.64
C SER A 266 8.07 1.76 2.95
N VAL A 267 9.14 1.28 3.59
CA VAL A 267 9.62 1.79 4.87
C VAL A 267 10.81 2.71 4.62
N GLY A 268 10.69 3.96 5.04
CA GLY A 268 11.71 4.99 4.83
C GLY A 268 11.28 6.06 3.85
N GLY A 269 12.11 6.32 2.85
CA GLY A 269 12.06 7.49 1.98
C GLY A 269 12.82 8.67 2.58
N TRP A 270 12.99 9.72 1.78
CA TRP A 270 13.85 10.89 2.06
C TRP A 270 13.85 11.41 3.50
N THR A 271 12.69 11.61 4.13
CA THR A 271 12.58 12.22 5.47
C THR A 271 12.38 11.23 6.63
N LEU A 272 12.27 9.93 6.32
CA LEU A 272 11.98 8.85 7.28
C LEU A 272 13.10 7.80 7.33
N ALA A 273 14.24 8.06 6.69
CA ALA A 273 15.37 7.14 6.61
C ALA A 273 16.36 7.25 7.80
N ASP A 274 16.30 8.32 8.59
CA ASP A 274 17.20 8.54 9.75
C ASP A 274 17.33 7.31 10.70
N PRO A 275 16.25 6.57 11.03
CA PRO A 275 16.34 5.45 11.96
C PRO A 275 17.22 4.29 11.47
N PHE A 276 17.40 4.12 10.15
CA PHE A 276 18.24 3.05 9.61
C PHE A 276 19.70 3.19 10.01
N PHE A 277 20.19 4.42 10.19
CA PHE A 277 21.58 4.68 10.59
C PHE A 277 21.92 4.20 12.01
N PHE A 278 20.91 3.80 12.80
CA PHE A 278 21.10 3.24 14.14
C PHE A 278 21.15 1.71 14.17
N PHE A 279 21.06 1.06 13.01
CA PHE A 279 21.00 -0.39 12.91
C PHE A 279 22.36 -1.10 12.96
N ASP A 280 23.47 -0.42 13.27
CA ASP A 280 24.69 -1.12 13.77
C ASP A 280 24.36 -1.84 15.10
N ASP A 281 23.43 -1.28 15.87
CA ASP A 281 22.90 -1.92 17.07
C ASP A 281 21.88 -3.02 16.70
N LYS A 282 22.29 -4.27 16.91
CA LYS A 282 21.46 -5.45 16.67
C LYS A 282 20.14 -5.43 17.45
N VAL A 283 20.10 -4.88 18.68
CA VAL A 283 18.85 -4.85 19.46
C VAL A 283 17.80 -3.97 18.78
N LYS A 284 18.24 -2.83 18.23
CA LYS A 284 17.36 -1.93 17.46
C LYS A 284 16.90 -2.58 16.17
N ARG A 285 17.83 -3.22 15.45
CA ARG A 285 17.55 -3.90 14.18
C ARG A 285 16.62 -5.12 14.35
N ASP A 286 16.81 -5.93 15.38
CA ASP A 286 15.93 -7.07 15.71
C ASP A 286 14.52 -6.58 16.09
N ARG A 287 14.42 -5.48 16.85
CA ARG A 287 13.13 -4.86 17.17
C ARG A 287 12.42 -4.38 15.91
N PHE A 288 13.15 -3.77 14.98
CA PHE A 288 12.62 -3.36 13.69
C PHE A 288 12.09 -4.56 12.89
N VAL A 289 12.92 -5.57 12.65
CA VAL A 289 12.55 -6.78 11.89
C VAL A 289 11.34 -7.47 12.51
N GLY A 290 11.31 -7.63 13.83
CA GLY A 290 10.16 -8.20 14.55
C GLY A 290 8.89 -7.36 14.39
N SER A 291 9.00 -6.04 14.39
CA SER A 291 7.85 -5.15 14.16
C SER A 291 7.33 -5.20 12.72
N VAL A 292 8.19 -5.42 11.72
CA VAL A 292 7.78 -5.67 10.34
C VAL A 292 6.99 -6.97 10.23
N LYS A 293 7.44 -8.05 10.89
CA LYS A 293 6.68 -9.32 10.97
C LYS A 293 5.27 -9.10 11.52
N ASP A 294 5.17 -8.42 12.66
CA ASP A 294 3.88 -8.12 13.30
C ASP A 294 3.00 -7.22 12.42
N PHE A 295 3.58 -6.25 11.72
CA PHE A 295 2.87 -5.38 10.79
C PHE A 295 2.27 -6.17 9.62
N LEU A 296 3.01 -7.10 9.01
CA LEU A 296 2.52 -7.94 7.91
C LEU A 296 1.48 -8.97 8.35
N GLN A 297 1.58 -9.48 9.59
CA GLN A 297 0.53 -10.32 10.18
C GLN A 297 -0.75 -9.51 10.47
N THR A 298 -0.59 -8.23 10.83
CA THR A 298 -1.71 -7.33 11.12
C THR A 298 -2.40 -6.88 9.84
N TRP A 299 -1.65 -6.54 8.78
CA TRP A 299 -2.14 -5.97 7.52
C TRP A 299 -1.94 -6.94 6.35
N LYS A 300 -2.78 -7.99 6.31
CA LYS A 300 -2.62 -9.18 5.45
C LYS A 300 -2.65 -8.88 3.95
N PHE A 301 -3.21 -7.75 3.54
CA PHE A 301 -3.25 -7.31 2.15
C PHE A 301 -1.85 -6.99 1.58
N PHE A 302 -0.86 -6.67 2.41
CA PHE A 302 0.52 -6.44 1.97
C PHE A 302 1.24 -7.74 1.60
N ASP A 303 1.99 -7.71 0.50
CA ASP A 303 2.62 -8.87 -0.15
C ASP A 303 4.13 -8.97 0.10
N GLY A 304 4.67 -8.22 1.06
CA GLY A 304 6.11 -8.15 1.31
C GLY A 304 6.50 -6.88 2.04
N VAL A 305 7.74 -6.44 1.89
CA VAL A 305 8.23 -5.15 2.38
C VAL A 305 9.22 -4.55 1.37
N ASP A 306 9.13 -3.25 1.16
CA ASP A 306 10.13 -2.46 0.45
C ASP A 306 10.92 -1.61 1.45
N ILE A 307 12.24 -1.60 1.34
CA ILE A 307 13.12 -0.81 2.19
C ILE A 307 13.70 0.36 1.38
N ASP A 308 13.41 1.57 1.81
CA ASP A 308 13.88 2.79 1.16
C ASP A 308 14.79 3.58 2.13
N TRP A 309 15.99 3.05 2.35
CA TRP A 309 17.01 3.73 3.14
C TRP A 309 17.76 4.72 2.26
N GLU A 310 17.51 6.02 2.49
CA GLU A 310 18.16 7.12 1.77
C GLU A 310 19.19 7.87 2.65
N PHE A 311 20.51 7.60 2.57
CA PHE A 311 21.16 6.46 1.93
C PHE A 311 22.23 5.85 2.85
N PRO A 312 22.53 4.54 2.74
CA PRO A 312 23.72 3.97 3.36
C PRO A 312 24.97 4.80 3.01
N GLY A 313 25.72 5.23 4.03
CA GLY A 313 26.89 6.11 3.88
C GLY A 313 26.58 7.60 3.91
N GLY A 314 25.32 8.00 4.15
CA GLY A 314 24.87 9.38 4.31
C GLY A 314 24.42 10.03 3.01
N LYS A 315 24.48 11.37 2.97
CA LYS A 315 23.97 12.21 1.85
C LYS A 315 22.45 12.09 1.63
N GLY A 316 21.71 11.74 2.68
CA GLY A 316 20.25 11.84 2.74
C GLY A 316 19.81 13.23 3.19
N ALA A 317 18.57 13.34 3.69
CA ALA A 317 18.04 14.59 4.26
C ALA A 317 18.87 15.10 5.44
N ASN A 318 19.29 14.21 6.35
CA ASN A 318 20.09 14.56 7.49
C ASN A 318 21.60 14.58 7.15
N PRO A 319 22.27 15.75 7.15
CA PRO A 319 23.69 15.83 6.82
C PRO A 319 24.61 15.24 7.89
N ASP A 320 24.10 15.04 9.12
CA ASP A 320 24.87 14.54 10.26
C ASP A 320 24.87 13.00 10.36
N LEU A 321 24.11 12.32 9.49
CA LEU A 321 24.00 10.86 9.45
C LEU A 321 24.77 10.26 8.26
N GLY A 322 25.33 9.07 8.48
CA GLY A 322 26.12 8.33 7.51
C GLY A 322 27.38 7.74 8.13
N GLY A 323 27.61 6.45 7.92
CA GLY A 323 28.74 5.72 8.47
C GLY A 323 29.39 4.77 7.45
N PRO A 324 30.70 4.47 7.60
CA PRO A 324 31.39 3.55 6.70
C PRO A 324 30.87 2.10 6.80
N LYS A 325 30.17 1.75 7.88
CA LYS A 325 29.58 0.42 8.09
C LYS A 325 28.19 0.25 7.50
N ASP A 326 27.55 1.33 7.05
CA ASP A 326 26.15 1.30 6.62
C ASP A 326 25.93 0.30 5.49
N GLY A 327 26.91 0.12 4.61
CA GLY A 327 26.86 -0.89 3.55
C GLY A 327 26.76 -2.33 4.06
N GLU A 328 27.53 -2.67 5.10
CA GLU A 328 27.49 -3.99 5.74
C GLU A 328 26.19 -4.19 6.54
N ILE A 329 25.74 -3.13 7.20
CA ILE A 329 24.48 -3.11 7.96
C ILE A 329 23.29 -3.30 7.00
N TYR A 330 23.29 -2.64 5.85
CA TYR A 330 22.26 -2.79 4.82
C TYR A 330 22.15 -4.25 4.36
N VAL A 331 23.28 -4.90 4.03
CA VAL A 331 23.29 -6.32 3.62
C VAL A 331 22.75 -7.21 4.75
N THR A 332 23.16 -6.95 5.98
CA THR A 332 22.71 -7.68 7.17
C THR A 332 21.20 -7.53 7.38
N LEU A 333 20.68 -6.31 7.24
CA LEU A 333 19.25 -6.03 7.35
C LEU A 333 18.45 -6.78 6.29
N MET A 334 18.89 -6.76 5.02
CA MET A 334 18.21 -7.49 3.94
C MET A 334 18.16 -9.01 4.22
N LYS A 335 19.26 -9.56 4.74
CA LYS A 335 19.33 -10.99 5.13
C LYS A 335 18.35 -11.33 6.24
N GLU A 336 18.33 -10.52 7.31
CA GLU A 336 17.45 -10.74 8.46
C GLU A 336 15.96 -10.57 8.08
N LEU A 337 15.63 -9.57 7.25
CA LEU A 337 14.27 -9.40 6.71
C LEU A 337 13.86 -10.59 5.83
N ARG A 338 14.73 -11.05 4.93
CA ARG A 338 14.42 -12.22 4.08
C ARG A 338 14.14 -13.46 4.91
N HIS A 339 14.96 -13.72 5.93
CA HIS A 339 14.76 -14.83 6.85
C HIS A 339 13.42 -14.72 7.58
N MET A 340 13.10 -13.54 8.12
CA MET A 340 11.81 -13.28 8.77
C MET A 340 10.63 -13.51 7.82
N LEU A 341 10.73 -13.07 6.56
CA LEU A 341 9.68 -13.29 5.57
C LEU A 341 9.54 -14.76 5.17
N ASP A 342 10.64 -15.53 5.16
CA ASP A 342 10.59 -16.98 4.88
C ASP A 342 9.88 -17.74 6.01
N GLU A 343 10.11 -17.36 7.27
CA GLU A 343 9.34 -17.87 8.41
C GLU A 343 7.85 -17.51 8.27
N LEU A 344 7.54 -16.25 7.95
CA LEU A 344 6.16 -15.81 7.78
C LEU A 344 5.49 -16.52 6.59
N SER A 345 6.23 -16.80 5.52
CA SER A 345 5.75 -17.63 4.41
C SER A 345 5.42 -19.05 4.84
N ALA A 346 6.22 -19.67 5.71
CA ALA A 346 5.93 -20.99 6.26
C ALA A 346 4.70 -20.99 7.18
N GLU A 347 4.50 -19.92 7.96
CA GLU A 347 3.35 -19.75 8.86
C GLU A 347 2.03 -19.54 8.11
N THR A 348 2.05 -18.73 7.05
CA THR A 348 0.82 -18.25 6.37
C THR A 348 0.53 -18.94 5.04
N GLY A 349 1.51 -19.63 4.45
CA GLY A 349 1.44 -20.17 3.09
C GLY A 349 1.52 -19.11 1.98
N LYS A 350 1.65 -17.82 2.33
CA LYS A 350 1.78 -16.71 1.38
C LYS A 350 3.25 -16.52 1.00
N LYS A 351 3.55 -16.20 -0.26
CA LYS A 351 4.89 -15.75 -0.68
C LYS A 351 5.02 -14.25 -0.44
N TYR A 352 6.08 -13.85 0.26
CA TYR A 352 6.38 -12.44 0.52
C TYR A 352 7.60 -11.96 -0.25
N GLU A 353 7.50 -10.80 -0.88
CA GLU A 353 8.61 -10.15 -1.58
C GLU A 353 9.43 -9.27 -0.63
N LEU A 354 10.74 -9.18 -0.88
CA LEU A 354 11.61 -8.18 -0.27
C LEU A 354 12.22 -7.33 -1.38
N THR A 355 11.98 -6.03 -1.33
CA THR A 355 12.54 -5.08 -2.30
C THR A 355 13.26 -3.94 -1.59
N SER A 356 14.02 -3.16 -2.36
CA SER A 356 14.55 -1.90 -1.86
C SER A 356 14.69 -0.89 -3.00
N ALA A 357 14.35 0.36 -2.71
CA ALA A 357 14.71 1.49 -3.52
C ALA A 357 16.13 1.98 -3.16
N ILE A 358 16.92 2.28 -4.19
CA ILE A 358 18.33 2.70 -4.03
C ILE A 358 18.64 3.88 -4.94
N SER A 359 19.59 4.72 -4.53
CA SER A 359 20.11 5.76 -5.42
C SER A 359 20.73 5.18 -6.69
N ALA A 360 20.57 5.87 -7.81
CA ALA A 360 21.27 5.56 -9.05
C ALA A 360 22.66 6.25 -9.17
N GLY A 361 23.05 7.05 -8.18
CA GLY A 361 24.37 7.72 -8.15
C GLY A 361 25.50 6.75 -7.81
N TRP A 362 26.51 6.65 -8.67
CA TRP A 362 27.62 5.70 -8.51
C TRP A 362 28.35 5.81 -7.17
N ASP A 363 28.45 7.03 -6.64
CA ASP A 363 29.15 7.33 -5.40
C ASP A 363 28.41 6.80 -4.17
N LYS A 364 27.11 6.54 -4.28
CA LYS A 364 26.27 5.89 -3.27
C LYS A 364 26.16 4.39 -3.53
N ILE A 365 26.04 3.98 -4.80
CA ILE A 365 26.01 2.55 -5.17
C ILE A 365 27.28 1.82 -4.68
N GLN A 366 28.45 2.45 -4.74
CA GLN A 366 29.71 1.84 -4.29
C GLN A 366 29.77 1.54 -2.79
N VAL A 367 28.92 2.17 -1.96
CA VAL A 367 28.93 1.99 -0.51
C VAL A 367 28.41 0.60 -0.11
N VAL A 368 27.47 0.05 -0.89
CA VAL A 368 26.79 -1.20 -0.58
C VAL A 368 27.28 -2.31 -1.51
N ASN A 369 27.53 -3.50 -0.96
CA ASN A 369 27.80 -4.70 -1.75
C ASN A 369 26.49 -5.30 -2.30
N TYR A 370 25.97 -4.74 -3.40
CA TYR A 370 24.73 -5.24 -4.01
C TYR A 370 24.87 -6.63 -4.62
N LYS A 371 26.10 -7.08 -4.92
CA LYS A 371 26.36 -8.46 -5.34
C LYS A 371 25.92 -9.46 -4.27
N GLU A 372 26.10 -9.10 -3.00
CA GLU A 372 25.66 -9.89 -1.86
C GLU A 372 24.20 -9.64 -1.50
N ALA A 373 23.78 -8.36 -1.40
CA ALA A 373 22.43 -7.99 -1.00
C ALA A 373 21.34 -8.61 -1.91
N GLN A 374 21.58 -8.69 -3.23
CA GLN A 374 20.62 -9.21 -4.20
C GLN A 374 20.13 -10.64 -3.92
N ASN A 375 20.89 -11.43 -3.14
CA ASN A 375 20.51 -12.81 -2.81
C ASN A 375 19.28 -12.87 -1.90
N TYR A 376 18.95 -11.76 -1.24
CA TYR A 376 17.85 -11.65 -0.30
C TYR A 376 16.65 -10.89 -0.89
N MET A 377 16.81 -10.24 -2.04
CA MET A 377 15.83 -9.30 -2.58
C MET A 377 15.22 -9.82 -3.86
N ASP A 378 13.93 -9.60 -4.06
CA ASP A 378 13.19 -9.91 -5.29
C ASP A 378 13.47 -8.90 -6.39
N HIS A 379 13.43 -7.61 -6.05
CA HIS A 379 13.67 -6.47 -6.95
C HIS A 379 14.49 -5.36 -6.27
N ILE A 380 15.24 -4.62 -7.07
CA ILE A 380 15.99 -3.43 -6.69
C ILE A 380 15.45 -2.28 -7.54
N PHE A 381 14.74 -1.35 -6.91
CA PHE A 381 14.17 -0.17 -7.56
C PHE A 381 15.25 0.92 -7.64
N VAL A 382 15.86 1.07 -8.81
CA VAL A 382 16.95 2.02 -9.04
C VAL A 382 16.37 3.40 -9.32
N MET A 383 16.46 4.31 -8.36
CA MET A 383 15.95 5.68 -8.43
C MET A 383 16.76 6.53 -9.41
N SER A 384 16.57 6.26 -10.70
CA SER A 384 17.26 6.89 -11.82
C SER A 384 16.58 8.20 -12.24
N TYR A 385 16.35 9.04 -11.24
CA TYR A 385 15.80 10.39 -11.28
C TYR A 385 16.48 11.21 -10.18
N ASP A 386 16.12 12.50 -10.04
CA ASP A 386 16.74 13.42 -9.08
C ASP A 386 18.25 13.61 -9.26
N PHE A 387 18.75 13.43 -10.48
CA PHE A 387 20.16 13.66 -10.80
C PHE A 387 20.58 15.13 -10.71
N LYS A 388 19.63 16.05 -10.90
CA LYS A 388 19.77 17.50 -10.92
C LYS A 388 18.46 18.14 -10.44
N GLY A 389 18.56 19.29 -9.79
CA GLY A 389 17.39 20.01 -9.26
C GLY A 389 17.78 21.32 -8.59
N ALA A 390 16.78 22.05 -8.11
CA ALA A 390 16.90 23.39 -7.57
C ALA A 390 17.71 23.54 -6.26
N TRP A 391 18.24 22.45 -5.71
CA TRP A 391 19.21 22.50 -4.61
C TRP A 391 20.58 23.07 -5.04
N SER A 392 20.83 23.19 -6.35
CA SER A 392 21.99 23.91 -6.90
C SER A 392 21.57 24.78 -8.07
N ASN A 393 21.97 26.05 -8.02
CA ASN A 393 21.70 27.07 -9.04
C ASN A 393 22.83 27.20 -10.08
N ASP A 394 23.94 26.49 -9.88
CA ASP A 394 25.15 26.54 -10.70
C ASP A 394 25.49 25.20 -11.39
N THR A 395 24.77 24.12 -11.05
CA THR A 395 24.91 22.81 -11.69
C THR A 395 23.58 22.33 -12.26
N LEU A 396 23.15 22.93 -13.36
CA LEU A 396 21.96 22.51 -14.10
C LEU A 396 22.23 21.23 -14.93
N GLY A 397 21.15 20.53 -15.27
CA GLY A 397 21.19 19.39 -16.17
C GLY A 397 19.91 18.57 -16.13
N HIS A 398 19.89 17.44 -16.83
CA HIS A 398 18.73 16.56 -16.89
C HIS A 398 18.54 15.79 -15.57
N GLN A 399 17.34 15.81 -14.99
CA GLN A 399 17.07 15.18 -13.70
C GLN A 399 16.90 13.65 -13.79
N THR A 400 16.53 13.11 -14.96
CA THR A 400 16.15 11.69 -15.12
C THR A 400 16.63 11.07 -16.45
N SER A 401 17.74 11.59 -17.01
CA SER A 401 18.24 11.18 -18.32
C SER A 401 18.67 9.70 -18.41
N LEU A 402 18.51 9.12 -19.60
CA LEU A 402 19.00 7.76 -19.87
C LEU A 402 20.52 7.75 -20.05
N TYR A 403 21.04 8.66 -20.88
CA TYR A 403 22.47 8.80 -21.19
C TYR A 403 22.99 10.21 -20.90
N ALA A 404 24.31 10.38 -20.95
CA ALA A 404 24.93 11.69 -20.80
C ALA A 404 24.59 12.60 -22.00
N PRO A 405 24.31 13.89 -21.79
CA PRO A 405 24.04 14.82 -22.88
C PRO A 405 25.33 15.16 -23.66
N GLU A 406 25.16 15.58 -24.92
CA GLU A 406 26.29 15.91 -25.82
C GLU A 406 27.18 17.03 -25.27
N TRP A 407 26.60 18.04 -24.63
CA TRP A 407 27.31 19.17 -24.02
C TRP A 407 28.08 18.81 -22.74
N LYS A 408 27.82 17.63 -22.15
CA LYS A 408 28.55 17.09 -20.98
C LYS A 408 28.67 15.56 -21.06
N PRO A 409 29.50 15.04 -21.99
CA PRO A 409 29.54 13.61 -22.30
C PRO A 409 30.14 12.74 -21.17
N LYS A 410 30.69 13.36 -20.12
CA LYS A 410 31.24 12.70 -18.93
C LYS A 410 30.30 12.78 -17.71
N GLU A 411 29.04 13.19 -17.88
CA GLU A 411 28.05 13.16 -16.80
C GLU A 411 27.86 11.71 -16.31
N THR A 412 28.07 11.50 -15.01
CA THR A 412 28.00 10.17 -14.39
C THR A 412 26.66 9.92 -13.71
N TYR A 413 25.87 10.95 -13.47
CA TYR A 413 24.52 10.82 -12.94
C TYR A 413 23.54 10.65 -14.10
N THR A 414 23.50 9.43 -14.62
CA THR A 414 22.60 8.99 -15.70
C THR A 414 22.10 7.57 -15.39
N THR A 415 20.94 7.21 -15.94
CA THR A 415 20.37 5.87 -15.77
C THR A 415 21.35 4.78 -16.23
N ASP A 416 21.94 4.95 -17.43
CA ASP A 416 22.87 4.00 -18.01
C ASP A 416 24.13 3.81 -17.14
N PHE A 417 24.71 4.90 -16.61
CA PHE A 417 25.91 4.80 -15.77
C PHE A 417 25.61 4.02 -14.48
N GLY A 418 24.53 4.37 -13.77
CA GLY A 418 24.13 3.69 -12.54
C GLY A 418 23.85 2.19 -12.75
N ILE A 419 23.11 1.86 -13.81
CA ILE A 419 22.83 0.46 -14.17
C ILE A 419 24.11 -0.29 -14.52
N ARG A 420 24.99 0.28 -15.36
CA ARG A 420 26.27 -0.37 -15.69
C ARG A 420 27.16 -0.57 -14.47
N TYR A 421 27.11 0.34 -13.50
CA TYR A 421 27.85 0.21 -12.24
C TYR A 421 27.35 -0.97 -11.40
N LEU A 422 26.02 -1.11 -11.24
CA LEU A 422 25.42 -2.27 -10.55
C LEU A 422 25.72 -3.60 -11.27
N LEU A 423 25.64 -3.61 -12.60
CA LEU A 423 26.01 -4.77 -13.40
C LEU A 423 27.49 -5.13 -13.25
N ALA A 424 28.38 -4.14 -13.19
CA ALA A 424 29.81 -4.33 -12.97
C ALA A 424 30.13 -4.87 -11.57
N GLN A 425 29.32 -4.53 -10.55
CA GLN A 425 29.39 -5.19 -9.24
C GLN A 425 28.94 -6.67 -9.28
N GLY A 426 28.21 -7.09 -10.32
CA GLY A 426 27.70 -8.45 -10.48
C GLY A 426 26.24 -8.63 -10.06
N VAL A 427 25.46 -7.55 -9.99
CA VAL A 427 24.00 -7.63 -9.79
C VAL A 427 23.34 -8.25 -11.03
N GLN A 428 22.43 -9.20 -10.80
CA GLN A 428 21.71 -9.85 -11.90
C GLN A 428 20.78 -8.84 -12.58
N PRO A 429 20.84 -8.70 -13.93
CA PRO A 429 20.02 -7.74 -14.68
C PRO A 429 18.53 -7.77 -14.31
N LYS A 430 17.95 -8.97 -14.19
CA LYS A 430 16.52 -9.18 -13.88
C LYS A 430 16.07 -8.64 -12.52
N LYS A 431 16.99 -8.34 -11.60
CA LYS A 431 16.69 -7.73 -10.30
C LYS A 431 16.52 -6.21 -10.41
N LEU A 432 17.14 -5.58 -11.40
CA LEU A 432 17.19 -4.12 -11.55
C LEU A 432 15.93 -3.58 -12.23
N VAL A 433 15.21 -2.70 -11.55
CA VAL A 433 14.01 -2.03 -12.07
C VAL A 433 14.32 -0.54 -12.21
N VAL A 434 14.19 0.00 -13.43
CA VAL A 434 14.61 1.37 -13.76
C VAL A 434 13.54 2.38 -13.36
N GLY A 435 13.95 3.50 -12.78
CA GLY A 435 13.07 4.57 -12.33
C GLY A 435 12.59 5.51 -13.44
N VAL A 436 11.34 5.94 -13.30
CA VAL A 436 10.64 6.92 -14.15
C VAL A 436 10.07 8.03 -13.27
N ALA A 437 10.31 9.28 -13.62
CA ALA A 437 9.79 10.44 -12.89
C ALA A 437 8.45 10.89 -13.48
N MET A 438 7.37 10.80 -12.71
CA MET A 438 6.07 11.41 -13.06
C MET A 438 5.99 12.90 -12.70
N TYR A 439 7.15 13.54 -12.55
CA TYR A 439 7.33 14.95 -12.22
C TYR A 439 8.56 15.51 -12.93
N GLY A 440 8.65 16.82 -12.99
CA GLY A 440 9.84 17.56 -13.39
C GLY A 440 10.50 18.27 -12.22
N ARG A 441 11.81 18.48 -12.34
CA ARG A 441 12.56 19.41 -11.49
C ARG A 441 12.97 20.61 -12.32
N GLY A 442 12.95 21.79 -11.71
CA GLY A 442 13.23 22.99 -12.47
C GLY A 442 13.71 24.18 -11.68
N TRP A 443 14.18 25.15 -12.44
CA TRP A 443 14.76 26.41 -11.99
C TRP A 443 14.02 27.57 -12.64
N THR A 444 14.13 28.75 -12.03
CA THR A 444 13.67 30.02 -12.58
C THR A 444 14.85 30.98 -12.78
N GLY A 445 14.68 31.98 -13.64
CA GLY A 445 15.72 32.97 -13.92
C GLY A 445 16.98 32.38 -14.52
N VAL A 446 16.88 31.32 -15.34
CA VAL A 446 18.06 30.76 -16.01
C VAL A 446 18.64 31.76 -17.02
N HIS A 447 19.91 32.10 -16.82
CA HIS A 447 20.66 33.10 -17.61
C HIS A 447 22.11 32.64 -17.86
N ASP A 448 22.88 33.42 -18.62
CA ASP A 448 24.29 33.18 -18.96
C ASP A 448 24.61 31.81 -19.60
N TYR A 449 23.62 31.20 -20.26
CA TYR A 449 23.79 29.96 -21.00
C TYR A 449 24.44 30.18 -22.37
N LYS A 450 25.12 29.15 -22.88
CA LYS A 450 25.82 29.13 -24.17
C LYS A 450 25.14 28.20 -25.16
N ASP A 451 25.36 28.46 -26.44
CA ASP A 451 24.94 27.60 -27.57
C ASP A 451 23.43 27.25 -27.57
N ASP A 452 22.59 28.13 -27.03
CA ASP A 452 21.15 27.91 -26.83
C ASP A 452 20.82 26.67 -25.99
N ILE A 453 21.71 26.28 -25.07
CA ILE A 453 21.54 25.16 -24.14
C ILE A 453 21.36 25.70 -22.72
N PRO A 454 20.11 25.86 -22.21
CA PRO A 454 19.85 26.47 -20.90
C PRO A 454 20.61 25.82 -19.72
N PHE A 455 20.89 24.51 -19.81
CA PHE A 455 21.63 23.75 -18.80
C PHE A 455 23.10 24.18 -18.63
N THR A 456 23.65 24.98 -19.54
CA THR A 456 25.03 25.49 -19.45
C THR A 456 25.14 26.82 -18.70
N GLY A 457 24.00 27.42 -18.33
CA GLY A 457 23.93 28.68 -17.61
C GLY A 457 23.92 28.50 -16.08
N VAL A 458 23.34 29.49 -15.41
CA VAL A 458 23.06 29.51 -13.97
C VAL A 458 21.61 29.96 -13.72
N ALA A 459 21.07 29.72 -12.53
CA ALA A 459 19.70 30.05 -12.15
C ALA A 459 19.63 30.97 -10.92
N ASP A 460 18.47 31.60 -10.72
CA ASP A 460 18.22 32.45 -9.56
C ASP A 460 17.53 31.69 -8.41
N GLY A 461 16.87 30.56 -8.71
CA GLY A 461 16.18 29.76 -7.71
C GLY A 461 15.30 28.66 -8.29
N PRO A 462 14.48 28.02 -7.44
CA PRO A 462 13.54 26.99 -7.89
C PRO A 462 12.45 27.57 -8.79
N VAL A 463 12.03 26.80 -9.81
CA VAL A 463 10.78 27.09 -10.53
C VAL A 463 9.61 27.01 -9.56
N LYS A 464 8.57 27.83 -9.76
CA LYS A 464 7.33 27.66 -9.01
C LYS A 464 6.77 26.26 -9.21
N GLY A 465 6.56 25.52 -8.13
CA GLY A 465 6.12 24.13 -8.18
C GLY A 465 4.61 23.95 -8.12
N THR A 466 4.16 22.71 -8.32
CA THR A 466 2.74 22.34 -8.17
C THR A 466 2.33 22.28 -6.69
N TRP A 467 3.14 21.61 -5.87
CA TRP A 467 2.92 21.43 -4.44
C TRP A 467 4.08 21.96 -3.58
N GLN A 468 5.29 21.92 -4.15
CA GLN A 468 6.53 22.39 -3.54
C GLN A 468 7.39 23.02 -4.62
N ASP A 469 7.97 24.18 -4.35
CA ASP A 469 8.87 24.87 -5.29
C ASP A 469 10.04 23.98 -5.72
N GLY A 470 10.38 24.07 -7.01
CA GLY A 470 11.40 23.26 -7.67
C GLY A 470 10.89 21.93 -8.22
N VAL A 471 9.63 21.56 -7.97
CA VAL A 471 9.01 20.31 -8.45
C VAL A 471 7.64 20.59 -9.09
N VAL A 472 7.46 20.12 -10.32
CA VAL A 472 6.22 20.30 -11.10
C VAL A 472 5.68 18.94 -11.52
N ASP A 473 4.41 18.65 -11.23
CA ASP A 473 3.77 17.40 -11.65
C ASP A 473 3.79 17.27 -13.18
N TYR A 474 4.00 16.06 -13.71
CA TYR A 474 3.97 15.83 -15.17
C TYR A 474 2.67 16.33 -15.81
N ARG A 475 1.53 16.14 -15.13
CA ARG A 475 0.23 16.67 -15.56
C ARG A 475 0.26 18.17 -15.84
N GLU A 476 0.88 18.96 -14.97
CA GLU A 476 0.98 20.41 -15.12
C GLU A 476 1.97 20.80 -16.22
N ILE A 477 3.08 20.07 -16.37
CA ILE A 477 4.01 20.26 -17.49
C ILE A 477 3.28 20.05 -18.82
N ALA A 478 2.54 18.94 -18.95
CA ALA A 478 1.77 18.63 -20.15
C ALA A 478 0.71 19.70 -20.47
N ASN A 479 0.01 20.21 -19.45
CA ASN A 479 -0.95 21.30 -19.60
C ASN A 479 -0.28 22.60 -20.04
N GLY A 480 0.87 22.96 -19.47
CA GLY A 480 1.62 24.16 -19.84
C GLY A 480 2.21 24.10 -21.25
N ILE A 481 2.59 22.90 -21.74
CA ILE A 481 2.97 22.72 -23.15
C ILE A 481 1.75 22.96 -24.04
N ALA A 482 0.60 22.35 -23.71
CA ALA A 482 -0.62 22.47 -24.51
C ALA A 482 -1.16 23.91 -24.57
N SER A 483 -0.96 24.70 -23.52
CA SER A 483 -1.36 26.12 -23.46
C SER A 483 -0.35 27.08 -24.08
N GLY A 484 0.84 26.60 -24.48
CA GLY A 484 1.93 27.43 -25.01
C GLY A 484 2.72 28.21 -23.94
N GLN A 485 2.53 27.90 -22.66
CA GLN A 485 3.36 28.45 -21.57
C GLN A 485 4.82 28.00 -21.68
N TRP A 486 5.04 26.79 -22.20
CA TRP A 486 6.34 26.13 -22.27
C TRP A 486 6.77 25.83 -23.71
N THR A 487 8.03 26.09 -24.04
CA THR A 487 8.62 25.56 -25.28
C THR A 487 9.21 24.19 -25.01
N TYR A 488 8.74 23.18 -25.74
CA TYR A 488 9.19 21.79 -25.60
C TYR A 488 10.49 21.53 -26.38
N HIS A 489 11.42 20.83 -25.73
CA HIS A 489 12.67 20.36 -26.31
C HIS A 489 12.92 18.89 -25.96
N TYR A 490 13.64 18.19 -26.84
CA TYR A 490 14.04 16.80 -26.60
C TYR A 490 15.50 16.57 -26.96
N ASP A 491 16.32 16.25 -25.96
CA ASP A 491 17.70 15.84 -26.12
C ASP A 491 17.75 14.40 -26.62
N LYS A 492 18.06 14.21 -27.91
CA LYS A 492 18.13 12.89 -28.56
C LYS A 492 19.36 12.09 -28.14
N VAL A 493 20.39 12.71 -27.56
CA VAL A 493 21.59 12.00 -27.10
C VAL A 493 21.33 11.46 -25.69
N ALA A 494 20.84 12.31 -24.80
CA ALA A 494 20.49 11.94 -23.43
C ALA A 494 19.20 11.11 -23.32
N GLN A 495 18.35 11.12 -24.36
CA GLN A 495 16.97 10.65 -24.36
C GLN A 495 16.15 11.30 -23.23
N ALA A 496 16.21 12.63 -23.13
CA ALA A 496 15.60 13.40 -22.05
C ALA A 496 14.86 14.64 -22.58
N PRO A 497 13.58 14.84 -22.21
CA PRO A 497 12.85 16.05 -22.52
C PRO A 497 13.17 17.16 -21.50
N TYR A 498 12.96 18.39 -21.94
CA TYR A 498 12.88 19.55 -21.05
C TYR A 498 11.97 20.60 -21.67
N VAL A 499 11.45 21.48 -20.84
CA VAL A 499 10.75 22.68 -21.28
C VAL A 499 11.50 23.92 -20.83
N PHE A 500 11.48 24.96 -21.66
CA PHE A 500 12.11 26.23 -21.36
C PHE A 500 11.19 27.40 -21.75
N ASN A 501 11.13 28.41 -20.88
CA ASN A 501 10.53 29.70 -21.18
C ASN A 501 11.62 30.78 -21.16
N PRO A 502 12.10 31.25 -22.34
CA PRO A 502 13.16 32.25 -22.41
C PRO A 502 12.81 33.60 -21.78
N SER A 503 11.51 33.93 -21.64
CA SER A 503 11.08 35.22 -21.09
C SER A 503 11.21 35.31 -19.56
N THR A 504 11.02 34.18 -18.88
CA THR A 504 11.15 34.08 -17.42
C THR A 504 12.44 33.37 -16.98
N GLY A 505 13.12 32.72 -17.92
CA GLY A 505 14.23 31.82 -17.61
C GLY A 505 13.78 30.54 -16.91
N ASP A 506 12.49 30.20 -16.96
CA ASP A 506 12.03 28.96 -16.33
C ASP A 506 12.47 27.74 -17.15
N LEU A 507 13.11 26.78 -16.51
CA LEU A 507 13.63 25.56 -17.09
C LEU A 507 13.16 24.35 -16.27
N VAL A 508 12.49 23.40 -16.89
CA VAL A 508 12.04 22.16 -16.22
C VAL A 508 12.49 20.94 -17.02
N THR A 509 13.20 20.02 -16.37
CA THR A 509 13.59 18.70 -16.91
C THR A 509 12.75 17.61 -16.26
N TYR A 510 12.31 16.62 -17.04
CA TYR A 510 11.31 15.63 -16.62
C TYR A 510 11.41 14.36 -17.48
N ASP A 511 10.54 13.37 -17.26
CA ASP A 511 10.29 12.26 -18.19
C ASP A 511 8.98 12.52 -18.96
N ASP A 512 8.97 12.22 -20.25
CA ASP A 512 7.80 12.25 -21.14
C ASP A 512 7.52 10.86 -21.73
N SER A 513 6.44 10.72 -22.51
CA SER A 513 6.15 9.45 -23.18
C SER A 513 7.33 8.89 -24.00
N ARG A 514 8.10 9.76 -24.67
CA ARG A 514 9.19 9.32 -25.54
C ARG A 514 10.37 8.78 -24.74
N SER A 515 10.89 9.55 -23.80
CA SER A 515 12.00 9.13 -22.92
C SER A 515 11.66 7.86 -22.13
N VAL A 516 10.42 7.73 -21.66
CA VAL A 516 9.95 6.54 -20.95
C VAL A 516 9.90 5.30 -21.85
N ILE A 517 9.44 5.45 -23.10
CA ILE A 517 9.51 4.35 -24.09
C ILE A 517 10.97 3.93 -24.34
N GLU A 518 11.91 4.88 -24.41
CA GLU A 518 13.34 4.58 -24.56
C GLU A 518 13.93 3.88 -23.33
N LYS A 519 13.54 4.27 -22.11
CA LYS A 519 13.87 3.53 -20.88
C LYS A 519 13.33 2.09 -20.93
N GLY A 520 12.10 1.90 -21.41
CA GLY A 520 11.52 0.56 -21.60
C GLY A 520 12.27 -0.29 -22.63
N LYS A 521 12.68 0.30 -23.76
CA LYS A 521 13.56 -0.37 -24.74
C LYS A 521 14.92 -0.72 -24.14
N TYR A 522 15.52 0.19 -23.38
CA TYR A 522 16.78 -0.03 -22.66
C TYR A 522 16.66 -1.21 -21.69
N VAL A 523 15.57 -1.27 -20.91
CA VAL A 523 15.25 -2.40 -20.02
C VAL A 523 15.20 -3.73 -20.79
N ARG A 524 14.50 -3.77 -21.93
CA ARG A 524 14.42 -5.00 -22.74
C ARG A 524 15.75 -5.41 -23.33
N ASN A 525 16.50 -4.46 -23.90
CA ASN A 525 17.80 -4.72 -24.53
C ASN A 525 18.84 -5.21 -23.52
N ASN A 526 18.80 -4.70 -22.29
CA ASN A 526 19.72 -5.09 -21.22
C ASN A 526 19.16 -6.19 -20.30
N LYS A 527 18.01 -6.78 -20.64
CA LYS A 527 17.36 -7.86 -19.89
C LYS A 527 17.09 -7.49 -18.41
N LEU A 528 16.80 -6.22 -18.15
CA LEU A 528 16.49 -5.71 -16.81
C LEU A 528 15.11 -6.17 -16.32
N GLY A 529 14.81 -5.97 -15.04
CA GLY A 529 13.60 -6.42 -14.36
C GLY A 529 12.32 -5.69 -14.76
N GLY A 530 12.38 -4.39 -15.08
CA GLY A 530 11.20 -3.61 -15.44
C GLY A 530 11.38 -2.11 -15.27
N LEU A 531 10.25 -1.41 -15.12
CA LEU A 531 10.17 0.02 -14.77
C LEU A 531 9.35 0.22 -13.51
N PHE A 532 9.69 1.23 -12.71
CA PHE A 532 8.84 1.75 -11.64
C PHE A 532 8.79 3.28 -11.70
N ALA A 533 7.73 3.88 -11.15
CA ALA A 533 7.52 5.32 -11.19
C ALA A 533 7.29 5.96 -9.82
N TRP A 534 7.77 7.20 -9.68
CA TRP A 534 7.46 8.11 -8.59
C TRP A 534 6.87 9.42 -9.15
N GLU A 535 5.71 9.93 -8.72
CA GLU A 535 4.65 9.30 -7.92
C GLU A 535 3.36 9.23 -8.75
N ILE A 536 2.53 8.20 -8.53
CA ILE A 536 1.43 7.82 -9.42
C ILE A 536 0.36 8.90 -9.59
N ASP A 537 0.19 9.78 -8.59
CA ASP A 537 -0.80 10.85 -8.62
C ASP A 537 -0.42 12.00 -9.56
N ALA A 538 0.85 12.16 -9.90
CA ALA A 538 1.36 13.25 -10.73
C ALA A 538 1.22 12.97 -12.25
N ASP A 539 0.96 11.73 -12.66
CA ASP A 539 0.74 11.34 -14.05
C ASP A 539 -0.71 11.59 -14.51
N ASN A 540 -0.88 12.02 -15.76
CA ASN A 540 -2.18 12.13 -16.41
C ASN A 540 -2.56 10.84 -17.21
N GLY A 541 -1.69 9.84 -17.20
CA GLY A 541 -1.81 8.55 -17.88
C GLY A 541 -0.81 8.36 -19.03
N ASP A 542 -0.22 9.44 -19.56
CA ASP A 542 0.75 9.34 -20.65
C ASP A 542 2.01 8.57 -20.23
N ILE A 543 2.50 8.78 -19.00
CA ILE A 543 3.73 8.15 -18.51
C ILE A 543 3.50 6.66 -18.26
N LEU A 544 2.44 6.29 -17.54
CA LEU A 544 2.15 4.88 -17.28
C LEU A 544 1.83 4.08 -18.56
N ASN A 545 1.13 4.71 -19.51
CA ASN A 545 0.93 4.12 -20.83
C ASN A 545 2.28 3.87 -21.52
N ALA A 546 3.18 4.86 -21.51
CA ALA A 546 4.51 4.76 -22.10
C ALA A 546 5.39 3.69 -21.43
N MET A 547 5.29 3.52 -20.11
CA MET A 547 5.97 2.44 -19.38
C MET A 547 5.54 1.06 -19.91
N ASN A 548 4.22 0.84 -20.01
CA ASN A 548 3.65 -0.40 -20.52
C ASN A 548 4.06 -0.66 -21.98
N MET A 549 3.95 0.36 -22.85
CA MET A 549 4.36 0.28 -24.25
C MET A 549 5.86 -0.01 -24.41
N GLY A 550 6.71 0.69 -23.67
CA GLY A 550 8.16 0.53 -23.71
C GLY A 550 8.61 -0.88 -23.33
N LEU A 551 7.92 -1.50 -22.37
CA LEU A 551 8.15 -2.86 -21.91
C LEU A 551 7.50 -3.95 -22.79
N GLY A 552 6.68 -3.56 -23.77
CA GLY A 552 6.06 -4.48 -24.73
C GLY A 552 4.74 -5.09 -24.27
N ASN A 553 4.06 -4.51 -23.28
CA ASN A 553 2.67 -4.87 -22.97
C ASN A 553 1.73 -4.38 -24.10
N SER A 554 0.70 -5.15 -24.40
CA SER A 554 -0.30 -4.81 -25.43
C SER A 554 -1.51 -4.08 -24.83
N SER A 555 -1.94 -2.99 -25.45
CA SER A 555 -3.17 -2.27 -25.11
C SER A 555 -4.43 -3.01 -25.57
#